data_AF-A0A7V3UXP2-F1
#
_entry.id   AF-A0A7V3UXP2-F1
#
_cell.length_a   1.000
_cell.length_b   1.000
_cell.length_c   1.000
_cell.angle_alpha   90.00
_cell.angle_beta   90.00
_cell.angle_gamma   90.00
#
_symmetry.space_group_name_H-M   'P 1'
#
loop_
_entity.id
_entity.type
_entity.pdbx_description
1 polymer ?
#
loop_
_entity_poly.entity_id
_entity_poly.type
_entity_poly.pdbx_seq_one_letter_code
_entity_poly.pdbx_strand_id
1 'polypeptide(L)'
;MKAPQGPRWLYWRFWVQLWATVVANNGLLHATKAVCWPGLNCWACPTASFACPLGAIQNAMGAWRWTLAASPIAAALLGLPWYVIGGLLAAGAVLGRMVCGWICPFGWFQELLGRLSHTKLRLPRAAGYMKYGTLVGLVFVAAYWTGQPWFCKLCPQGFLEGGIPQPVLRPELRSGIGWLWWTKLSIFAFFAVGSVYVRRLFCATACPLGAIYALMNRWSLWRTIFLADKCVNCEWCVRVCPAGIDPRREL
;
A
#
# COMPACT_ATOMS: atom_id res chain seq x y z
N MET A 1 0.20 -34.56 16.65
CA MET A 1 0.34 -34.47 15.19
C MET A 1 1.10 -33.20 14.84
N LYS A 2 2.32 -33.28 14.27
CA LYS A 2 3.08 -32.10 13.82
C LYS A 2 2.26 -31.39 12.74
N ALA A 3 2.01 -30.09 12.91
CA ALA A 3 1.39 -29.29 11.86
C ALA A 3 2.21 -29.47 10.57
N PRO A 4 1.58 -29.72 9.41
CA PRO A 4 2.31 -29.90 8.16
C PRO A 4 3.17 -28.67 7.93
N GLN A 5 4.48 -28.90 7.73
CA GLN A 5 5.42 -27.83 7.45
C GLN A 5 4.92 -27.08 6.21
N GLY A 6 4.70 -25.78 6.36
CA GLY A 6 4.24 -24.94 5.26
C GLY A 6 5.18 -25.07 4.05
N PRO A 7 4.67 -24.94 2.83
CA PRO A 7 5.48 -25.14 1.63
C PRO A 7 6.64 -24.15 1.60
N ARG A 8 7.80 -24.60 1.11
CA ARG A 8 9.07 -23.86 1.20
C ARG A 8 8.98 -22.44 0.63
N TRP A 9 8.10 -22.18 -0.34
CA TRP A 9 7.89 -20.84 -0.94
C TRP A 9 7.42 -19.77 0.06
N LEU A 10 6.83 -20.14 1.20
CA LEU A 10 6.49 -19.16 2.25
C LEU A 10 7.73 -18.53 2.89
N TYR A 11 8.85 -19.26 2.97
CA TYR A 11 10.13 -18.72 3.46
C TYR A 11 10.79 -17.78 2.45
N TRP A 12 10.65 -18.09 1.16
CA TRP A 12 11.15 -17.23 0.07
C TRP A 12 10.45 -15.88 0.03
N ARG A 13 9.18 -15.80 0.45
CA ARG A 13 8.44 -14.54 0.49
C ARG A 13 9.12 -13.45 1.32
N PHE A 14 9.67 -13.79 2.48
CA PHE A 14 10.37 -12.80 3.31
C PHE A 14 11.56 -12.19 2.57
N TRP A 15 12.33 -13.03 1.87
CA TRP A 15 13.47 -12.60 1.07
C TRP A 15 13.04 -11.77 -0.14
N VAL A 16 11.98 -12.16 -0.84
CA VAL A 16 11.44 -11.38 -1.96
C VAL A 16 10.98 -10.00 -1.49
N GLN A 17 10.29 -9.91 -0.35
CA GLN A 17 9.85 -8.65 0.24
C GLN A 17 11.03 -7.76 0.65
N LEU A 18 12.08 -8.35 1.25
CA LEU A 18 13.29 -7.64 1.62
C LEU A 18 14.01 -7.09 0.39
N TRP A 19 14.22 -7.92 -0.63
CA TRP A 19 14.83 -7.52 -1.89
C TRP A 19 14.02 -6.41 -2.58
N ALA A 20 12.71 -6.56 -2.65
CA ALA A 20 11.81 -5.53 -3.18
C ALA A 20 11.95 -4.20 -2.42
N THR A 21 12.08 -4.26 -1.09
CA THR A 21 12.26 -3.07 -0.25
C THR A 21 13.61 -2.40 -0.49
N VAL A 22 14.68 -3.18 -0.59
CA VAL A 22 16.03 -2.69 -0.89
C VAL A 22 16.07 -2.07 -2.28
N VAL A 23 15.58 -2.76 -3.30
CA VAL A 23 15.52 -2.24 -4.68
C VAL A 23 14.71 -0.94 -4.75
N ALA A 24 13.61 -0.85 -3.99
CA ALA A 24 12.80 0.34 -3.93
C ALA A 24 13.48 1.54 -3.25
N ASN A 25 14.47 1.30 -2.37
CA ASN A 25 15.05 2.30 -1.46
C ASN A 25 16.59 2.25 -1.34
N ASN A 26 17.32 1.83 -2.39
CA ASN A 26 18.79 1.71 -2.34
C ASN A 26 19.57 2.99 -2.72
N GLY A 27 18.91 4.03 -3.23
CA GLY A 27 19.53 5.27 -3.67
C GLY A 27 20.44 5.16 -4.92
N LEU A 28 20.83 3.96 -5.34
CA LEU A 28 21.67 3.73 -6.53
C LEU A 28 20.90 4.04 -7.82
N LEU A 29 19.60 3.76 -7.82
CA LEU A 29 18.71 4.00 -8.96
C LEU A 29 17.94 5.32 -8.81
N HIS A 30 18.54 6.34 -8.18
CA HIS A 30 17.86 7.62 -7.95
C HIS A 30 17.42 8.32 -9.25
N ALA A 31 18.07 8.03 -10.38
CA ALA A 31 17.67 8.51 -11.71
C ALA A 31 16.33 7.94 -12.19
N THR A 32 15.89 6.77 -11.69
CA THR A 32 14.61 6.15 -12.07
C THR A 32 13.42 6.64 -11.25
N LYS A 33 13.56 7.74 -10.48
CA LYS A 33 12.48 8.34 -9.70
C LYS A 33 11.25 8.74 -10.53
N ALA A 34 11.36 8.84 -11.85
CA ALA A 34 10.22 9.06 -12.74
C ALA A 34 9.30 7.83 -12.87
N VAL A 35 9.81 6.62 -12.59
CA VAL A 35 9.07 5.37 -12.68
C VAL A 35 8.35 5.09 -11.36
N CYS A 36 7.07 4.72 -11.43
CA CYS A 36 6.28 4.40 -10.25
C CYS A 36 6.48 2.95 -9.81
N TRP A 37 6.69 2.75 -8.52
CA TRP A 37 6.68 1.42 -7.92
C TRP A 37 5.24 0.90 -7.87
N PRO A 38 4.96 -0.38 -8.16
CA PRO A 38 3.61 -0.94 -8.01
C PRO A 38 3.19 -1.06 -6.54
N GLY A 39 4.14 -1.04 -5.61
CA GLY A 39 3.85 -0.91 -4.18
C GLY A 39 3.68 0.55 -3.75
N LEU A 40 3.30 0.73 -2.49
CA LEU A 40 3.35 2.05 -1.88
C LEU A 40 4.83 2.38 -1.63
N ASN A 41 5.24 3.63 -1.88
CA ASN A 41 6.61 4.15 -1.75
C ASN A 41 6.55 5.66 -1.43
N CYS A 42 7.68 6.31 -1.17
CA CYS A 42 7.73 7.73 -0.85
C CYS A 42 8.74 8.50 -1.73
N TRP A 43 8.25 9.45 -2.52
CA TRP A 43 9.09 10.30 -3.37
C TRP A 43 10.05 11.20 -2.56
N ALA A 44 9.64 11.62 -1.36
CA ALA A 44 10.45 12.47 -0.48
C ALA A 44 11.61 11.72 0.18
N CYS A 45 11.64 10.39 0.10
CA CYS A 45 12.76 9.61 0.65
C CYS A 45 14.05 9.90 -0.16
N PRO A 46 15.17 10.25 0.50
CA PRO A 46 16.43 10.52 -0.18
C PRO A 46 17.01 9.26 -0.84
N THR A 47 16.68 8.07 -0.34
CA THR A 47 17.15 6.79 -0.90
C THR A 47 16.13 6.12 -1.82
N ALA A 48 14.95 6.70 -2.06
CA ALA A 48 13.96 6.09 -2.94
C ALA A 48 14.46 6.02 -4.39
N SER A 49 14.35 4.84 -4.99
CA SER A 49 14.67 4.59 -6.40
C SER A 49 13.49 4.83 -7.34
N PHE A 50 12.27 4.76 -6.80
CA PHE A 50 11.01 4.84 -7.55
C PHE A 50 10.01 5.78 -6.86
N ALA A 51 9.10 6.35 -7.64
CA ALA A 51 8.03 7.20 -7.14
C ALA A 51 6.84 6.41 -6.58
N CYS A 52 6.01 7.12 -5.80
CA CYS A 52 4.73 6.62 -5.33
C CYS A 52 3.65 6.82 -6.40
N PRO A 53 2.94 5.76 -6.82
CA PRO A 53 1.88 5.88 -7.83
C PRO A 53 0.70 6.72 -7.30
N LEU A 54 0.39 6.64 -6.01
CA LEU A 54 -0.66 7.47 -5.40
C LEU A 54 -0.30 8.95 -5.40
N GLY A 55 0.97 9.28 -5.16
CA GLY A 55 1.43 10.68 -5.22
C GLY A 55 1.32 11.25 -6.63
N ALA A 56 1.69 10.48 -7.64
CA ALA A 56 1.53 10.87 -9.04
C ALA A 56 0.05 11.10 -9.42
N ILE A 57 -0.85 10.20 -8.98
CA ILE A 57 -2.30 10.36 -9.19
C ILE A 57 -2.83 11.62 -8.50
N GLN A 58 -2.42 11.89 -7.25
CA GLN A 58 -2.90 13.07 -6.51
C GLN A 58 -2.39 14.39 -7.09
N ASN A 59 -1.12 14.44 -7.52
CA ASN A 59 -0.57 15.63 -8.16
C ASN A 59 -1.26 15.90 -9.51
N ALA A 60 -1.51 14.86 -10.29
CA ALA A 60 -2.28 14.96 -11.52
C ALA A 60 -3.71 15.44 -11.25
N MET A 61 -4.38 14.90 -10.22
CA MET A 61 -5.72 15.35 -9.81
C MET A 61 -5.75 16.83 -9.41
N GLY A 62 -4.71 17.31 -8.72
CA GLY A 62 -4.58 18.72 -8.34
C GLY A 62 -4.35 19.65 -9.54
N ALA A 63 -3.58 19.19 -10.53
CA ALA A 63 -3.42 19.89 -11.81
C ALA A 63 -4.69 19.85 -12.67
N TRP A 64 -5.49 18.79 -12.51
CA TRP A 64 -6.68 18.54 -13.33
C TRP A 64 -7.70 19.67 -13.23
N ARG A 65 -7.85 20.27 -12.04
CA ARG A 65 -8.72 21.43 -11.79
C ARG A 65 -8.39 22.60 -12.72
N TRP A 66 -7.11 22.92 -12.88
CA TRP A 66 -6.66 24.02 -13.73
C TRP A 66 -6.82 23.69 -15.21
N THR A 67 -6.53 22.45 -15.61
CA THR A 67 -6.67 22.02 -17.00
C THR A 67 -8.12 21.86 -17.46
N LEU A 68 -9.04 21.44 -16.57
CA LEU A 68 -10.48 21.34 -16.85
C LEU A 68 -11.10 22.71 -17.11
N ALA A 69 -10.63 23.74 -16.41
CA ALA A 69 -11.04 25.11 -16.63
C ALA A 69 -10.56 25.68 -17.98
N ALA A 70 -9.46 25.14 -18.52
CA ALA A 70 -8.89 25.57 -19.80
C ALA A 70 -9.49 24.81 -21.00
N SER A 71 -9.52 23.48 -20.97
CA SER A 71 -10.31 22.69 -21.93
C SER A 71 -10.59 21.26 -21.42
N PRO A 72 -11.80 20.70 -21.68
CA PRO A 72 -12.12 19.33 -21.27
C PRO A 72 -11.23 18.27 -21.94
N ILE A 73 -10.81 18.52 -23.18
CA ILE A 73 -10.01 17.59 -23.98
C ILE A 73 -8.56 17.55 -23.48
N ALA A 74 -7.95 18.70 -23.18
CA ALA A 74 -6.60 18.72 -22.61
C ALA A 74 -6.58 18.13 -21.21
N ALA A 75 -7.64 18.33 -20.42
CA ALA A 75 -7.78 17.68 -19.13
C ALA A 75 -7.79 16.16 -19.24
N ALA A 76 -8.53 15.59 -20.20
CA ALA A 76 -8.51 14.14 -20.42
C ALA A 76 -7.14 13.65 -20.91
N LEU A 77 -6.52 14.31 -21.89
CA LEU A 77 -5.29 13.81 -22.51
C LEU A 77 -4.03 14.04 -21.68
N LEU A 78 -3.91 15.19 -21.00
CA LEU A 78 -2.71 15.64 -20.30
C LEU A 78 -2.87 15.69 -18.77
N GLY A 79 -4.12 15.76 -18.29
CA GLY A 79 -4.41 15.92 -16.86
C GLY A 79 -4.41 14.62 -16.06
N LEU A 80 -4.52 13.46 -16.72
CA LEU A 80 -4.49 12.14 -16.06
C LEU A 80 -3.15 11.43 -16.32
N PRO A 81 -2.53 10.81 -15.30
CA PRO A 81 -1.23 10.17 -15.45
C PRO A 81 -1.42 8.77 -16.04
N TRP A 82 -1.70 8.69 -17.35
CA TRP A 82 -2.06 7.45 -18.04
C TRP A 82 -1.05 6.33 -17.86
N TYR A 83 0.23 6.66 -17.89
CA TYR A 83 1.31 5.71 -17.59
C TYR A 83 1.17 5.06 -16.21
N VAL A 84 0.83 5.85 -15.19
CA VAL A 84 0.71 5.37 -13.81
C VAL A 84 -0.55 4.54 -13.63
N ILE A 85 -1.68 5.01 -14.18
CA ILE A 85 -2.94 4.28 -14.14
C ILE A 85 -2.79 2.95 -14.89
N GLY A 86 -2.27 2.97 -16.12
CA GLY A 86 -2.02 1.78 -16.92
C GLY A 86 -1.07 0.79 -16.22
N GLY A 87 0.03 1.28 -15.63
CA GLY A 87 0.96 0.45 -14.88
C GLY A 87 0.34 -0.21 -13.64
N LEU A 88 -0.45 0.55 -12.86
CA LEU A 88 -1.20 0.00 -11.74
C LEU A 88 -2.25 -1.03 -12.18
N LEU A 89 -2.97 -0.74 -13.26
CA LEU A 89 -3.98 -1.63 -13.80
C LEU A 89 -3.35 -2.93 -14.31
N ALA A 90 -2.24 -2.85 -15.05
CA ALA A 90 -1.51 -4.02 -15.50
C ALA A 90 -0.99 -4.85 -14.31
N ALA A 91 -0.36 -4.21 -13.33
CA ALA A 91 0.12 -4.90 -12.13
C ALA A 91 -1.02 -5.55 -11.34
N GLY A 92 -2.18 -4.88 -11.25
CA GLY A 92 -3.37 -5.42 -10.59
C GLY A 92 -4.06 -6.52 -11.38
N ALA A 93 -4.04 -6.48 -12.71
CA ALA A 93 -4.59 -7.53 -13.56
C ALA A 93 -3.71 -8.79 -13.56
N VAL A 94 -2.39 -8.65 -13.42
CA VAL A 94 -1.50 -9.82 -13.34
C VAL A 94 -1.47 -10.39 -11.92
N LEU A 95 -1.19 -9.54 -10.92
CA LEU A 95 -0.87 -9.97 -9.55
C LEU A 95 -1.98 -9.67 -8.53
N GLY A 96 -2.95 -8.81 -8.86
CA GLY A 96 -4.03 -8.44 -7.95
C GLY A 96 -3.55 -7.90 -6.62
N ARG A 97 -4.17 -8.36 -5.52
CA ARG A 97 -3.78 -7.96 -4.16
C ARG A 97 -2.43 -8.54 -3.71
N MET A 98 -1.81 -9.43 -4.49
CA MET A 98 -0.50 -10.00 -4.15
C MET A 98 0.62 -8.96 -4.19
N VAL A 99 0.49 -7.88 -4.98
CA VAL A 99 1.46 -6.77 -5.03
C VAL A 99 1.72 -6.20 -3.63
N CYS A 100 0.66 -5.89 -2.89
CA CYS A 100 0.75 -5.39 -1.52
C CYS A 100 1.41 -6.40 -0.55
N GLY A 101 1.36 -7.69 -0.90
CA GLY A 101 1.87 -8.77 -0.08
C GLY A 101 3.30 -9.20 -0.37
N TRP A 102 3.82 -8.94 -1.56
CA TRP A 102 5.15 -9.41 -1.99
C TRP A 102 6.12 -8.28 -2.34
N ILE A 103 5.60 -7.15 -2.82
CA ILE A 103 6.41 -6.08 -3.43
C ILE A 103 6.40 -4.79 -2.58
N CYS A 104 5.35 -4.56 -1.78
CA CYS A 104 5.20 -3.32 -1.01
C CYS A 104 6.06 -3.31 0.27
N PRO A 105 6.98 -2.32 0.46
CA PRO A 105 7.80 -2.17 1.65
C PRO A 105 7.01 -2.08 2.95
N PHE A 106 5.95 -1.27 2.97
CA PHE A 106 5.13 -1.10 4.17
C PHE A 106 4.23 -2.31 4.46
N GLY A 107 3.93 -3.12 3.45
CA GLY A 107 3.28 -4.41 3.62
C GLY A 107 4.18 -5.40 4.36
N TRP A 108 5.48 -5.42 4.02
CA TRP A 108 6.51 -6.19 4.72
C TRP A 108 6.70 -5.71 6.16
N PHE A 109 6.80 -4.40 6.39
CA PHE A 109 6.91 -3.81 7.72
C PHE A 109 5.75 -4.24 8.65
N GLN A 110 4.50 -4.13 8.19
CA GLN A 110 3.34 -4.57 8.98
C GLN A 110 3.32 -6.08 9.22
N GLU A 111 3.85 -6.87 8.30
CA GLU A 111 3.95 -8.33 8.47
C GLU A 111 5.00 -8.70 9.52
N LEU A 112 6.12 -7.97 9.59
CA LEU A 112 7.12 -8.12 10.64
C LEU A 112 6.53 -7.78 12.02
N LEU A 113 5.82 -6.65 12.15
CA LEU A 113 5.11 -6.28 13.38
C LEU A 113 4.05 -7.33 13.75
N GLY A 114 3.35 -7.85 12.75
CA GLY A 114 2.39 -8.93 12.91
C GLY A 114 3.00 -10.26 13.37
N ARG A 115 4.33 -10.42 13.46
CA ARG A 115 4.95 -11.60 14.07
C ARG A 115 5.18 -11.45 15.58
N LEU A 116 5.11 -10.23 16.12
CA LEU A 116 5.43 -9.95 17.53
C LEU A 116 4.40 -10.48 18.52
N SER A 117 3.12 -10.56 18.14
CA SER A 117 2.06 -11.08 19.00
C SER A 117 1.50 -12.40 18.49
N HIS A 118 1.30 -13.35 19.40
CA HIS A 118 0.59 -14.60 19.13
C HIS A 118 -0.93 -14.42 19.07
N THR A 119 -1.47 -13.40 19.73
CA THR A 119 -2.91 -13.10 19.74
C THR A 119 -3.28 -12.23 18.55
N LYS A 120 -4.16 -12.75 17.70
CA LYS A 120 -4.65 -12.04 16.51
C LYS A 120 -6.11 -11.67 16.62
N LEU A 121 -6.40 -10.38 16.51
CA LEU A 121 -7.75 -9.84 16.40
C LEU A 121 -8.23 -9.94 14.95
N ARG A 122 -9.51 -10.30 14.77
CA ARG A 122 -10.18 -10.28 13.47
C ARG A 122 -10.94 -8.97 13.33
N LEU A 123 -10.72 -8.27 12.23
CA LEU A 123 -11.47 -7.06 11.89
C LEU A 123 -12.88 -7.42 11.39
N PRO A 124 -13.91 -6.61 11.69
CA PRO A 124 -15.21 -6.76 11.06
C PRO A 124 -15.10 -6.44 9.56
N ARG A 125 -15.93 -7.09 8.73
CA ARG A 125 -15.95 -6.88 7.27
C ARG A 125 -16.16 -5.40 6.90
N ALA A 126 -16.96 -4.67 7.68
CA ALA A 126 -17.20 -3.24 7.52
C ALA A 126 -15.92 -2.39 7.54
N ALA A 127 -14.95 -2.72 8.40
CA ALA A 127 -13.68 -2.00 8.49
C ALA A 127 -12.85 -2.09 7.19
N GLY A 128 -13.07 -3.15 6.41
CA GLY A 128 -12.45 -3.32 5.10
C GLY A 128 -12.94 -2.31 4.05
N TYR A 129 -14.08 -1.65 4.26
CA TYR A 129 -14.61 -0.64 3.32
C TYR A 129 -14.04 0.75 3.54
N MET A 130 -13.46 1.04 4.72
CA MET A 130 -12.87 2.35 5.05
C MET A 130 -11.76 2.78 4.06
N LYS A 131 -11.08 1.81 3.42
CA LYS A 131 -10.05 2.08 2.41
C LYS A 131 -10.62 2.73 1.15
N TYR A 132 -11.87 2.43 0.80
CA TYR A 132 -12.56 3.08 -0.32
C TYR A 132 -12.95 4.51 0.04
N GLY A 133 -13.35 4.74 1.29
CA GLY A 133 -13.54 6.10 1.82
C GLY A 133 -12.25 6.91 1.77
N THR A 134 -11.11 6.30 2.10
CA THR A 134 -9.80 6.95 2.00
C THR A 134 -9.40 7.23 0.54
N LEU A 135 -9.68 6.29 -0.37
CA LEU A 135 -9.45 6.46 -1.81
C LEU A 135 -10.30 7.61 -2.37
N VAL A 136 -11.61 7.59 -2.19
CA VAL A 136 -12.48 8.66 -2.73
C VAL A 136 -12.23 9.98 -2.02
N GLY A 137 -12.21 9.98 -0.70
CA GLY A 137 -12.09 11.19 0.12
C GLY A 137 -10.72 11.85 0.02
N LEU A 138 -9.63 11.13 0.32
CA LEU A 138 -8.29 11.75 0.38
C LEU A 138 -7.59 11.78 -0.98
N VAL A 139 -7.71 10.73 -1.80
CA VAL A 139 -6.97 10.64 -3.07
C VAL A 139 -7.64 11.46 -4.16
N PHE A 140 -8.97 11.40 -4.29
CA PHE A 140 -9.69 12.12 -5.33
C PHE A 140 -10.27 13.46 -4.85
N VAL A 141 -11.19 13.45 -3.89
CA VAL A 141 -11.94 14.66 -3.48
C VAL A 141 -11.03 15.73 -2.89
N ALA A 142 -10.25 15.40 -1.85
CA ALA A 142 -9.38 16.38 -1.18
C ALA A 142 -8.28 16.90 -2.11
N ALA A 143 -7.68 16.03 -2.93
CA ALA A 143 -6.65 16.42 -3.90
C ALA A 143 -7.21 17.35 -4.99
N TYR A 144 -8.41 17.05 -5.49
CA TYR A 144 -9.09 17.88 -6.49
C TYR A 144 -9.40 19.29 -5.96
N TRP A 145 -9.96 19.39 -4.75
CA TRP A 145 -10.36 20.66 -4.17
C TRP A 145 -9.19 21.55 -3.75
N THR A 146 -8.19 20.95 -3.09
CA THR A 146 -7.08 21.73 -2.51
C THR A 146 -5.87 21.84 -3.43
N GLY A 147 -5.80 21.04 -4.49
CA GLY A 147 -4.63 20.96 -5.37
C GLY A 147 -3.40 20.30 -4.71
N GLN A 148 -3.54 19.68 -3.54
CA GLN A 148 -2.42 19.12 -2.78
C GLN A 148 -2.61 17.62 -2.49
N PRO A 149 -1.52 16.83 -2.46
CA PRO A 149 -1.58 15.39 -2.22
C PRO A 149 -1.79 15.08 -0.72
N TRP A 150 -3.02 15.22 -0.23
CA TRP A 150 -3.38 15.03 1.18
C TRP A 150 -3.05 13.64 1.72
N PHE A 151 -3.17 12.60 0.88
CA PHE A 151 -2.83 11.25 1.33
C PHE A 151 -1.32 11.12 1.54
N CYS A 152 -0.49 11.65 0.63
CA CYS A 152 0.97 11.70 0.85
C CYS A 152 1.34 12.50 2.11
N LYS A 153 0.56 13.52 2.48
CA LYS A 153 0.75 14.29 3.72
C LYS A 153 0.38 13.52 4.99
N LEU A 154 -0.47 12.50 4.92
CA LEU A 154 -0.91 11.71 6.08
C LEU A 154 -0.40 10.25 6.03
N CYS A 155 0.37 9.91 5.01
CA CYS A 155 0.77 8.53 4.74
C CYS A 155 1.75 8.01 5.81
N PRO A 156 1.45 6.89 6.49
CA PRO A 156 2.36 6.31 7.48
C PRO A 156 3.65 5.77 6.85
N GLN A 157 3.60 5.30 5.60
CA GLN A 157 4.82 4.90 4.88
C GLN A 157 5.69 6.12 4.54
N GLY A 158 5.08 7.23 4.14
CA GLY A 158 5.81 8.48 3.90
C GLY A 158 6.48 9.00 5.17
N PHE A 159 5.90 8.75 6.35
CA PHE A 159 6.57 9.02 7.62
C PHE A 159 7.76 8.09 7.87
N LEU A 160 7.61 6.78 7.64
CA LEU A 160 8.67 5.79 7.82
C LEU A 160 9.88 6.04 6.90
N GLU A 161 9.64 6.31 5.62
CA GLU A 161 10.70 6.44 4.60
C GLU A 161 11.24 7.87 4.46
N GLY A 162 10.40 8.89 4.63
CA GLY A 162 10.78 10.30 4.48
C GLY A 162 10.79 11.07 5.79
N GLY A 163 9.72 10.95 6.58
CA GLY A 163 9.49 11.74 7.79
C GLY A 163 10.48 11.50 8.93
N ILE A 164 11.01 10.28 9.06
CA ILE A 164 12.06 9.92 10.03
C ILE A 164 13.46 10.21 9.46
N PRO A 165 13.84 9.75 8.25
CA PRO A 165 15.21 9.90 7.79
C PRO A 165 15.58 11.34 7.40
N GLN A 166 14.63 12.15 6.89
CA GLN A 166 14.95 13.52 6.46
C GLN A 166 15.46 14.42 7.61
N PRO A 167 14.76 14.55 8.77
CA PRO A 167 15.25 15.41 9.86
C PRO A 167 16.52 14.88 10.54
N VAL A 168 16.78 13.57 10.43
CA VAL A 168 18.00 12.94 10.96
C VAL A 168 19.19 13.27 10.05
N LEU A 169 19.05 13.09 8.74
CA LEU A 169 20.11 13.31 7.76
C LEU A 169 20.35 14.78 7.42
N ARG A 170 19.31 15.62 7.50
CA ARG A 170 19.39 17.06 7.20
C ARG A 170 18.88 17.86 8.41
N PRO A 171 19.78 18.27 9.32
CA PRO A 171 19.41 19.04 10.52
C PRO A 171 18.64 20.33 10.23
N GLU A 172 18.87 20.95 9.07
CA GLU A 172 18.18 22.16 8.61
C GLU A 172 16.66 21.98 8.51
N LEU A 173 16.18 20.78 8.18
CA LEU A 173 14.76 20.46 8.05
C LEU A 173 14.06 20.25 9.40
N ARG A 174 14.80 20.24 10.51
CA ARG A 174 14.22 20.12 11.87
C ARG A 174 13.37 21.32 12.25
N SER A 175 13.65 22.49 11.67
CA SER A 175 12.83 23.70 11.82
C SER A 175 11.41 23.52 11.25
N GLY A 176 11.21 22.55 10.34
CA GLY A 176 9.91 22.20 9.76
C GLY A 176 9.10 21.18 10.57
N ILE A 177 9.57 20.76 11.77
CA ILE A 177 8.82 19.87 12.66
C ILE A 177 7.66 20.67 13.29
N GLY A 178 6.56 20.73 12.55
CA GLY A 178 5.32 21.35 13.01
C GLY A 178 4.23 20.32 13.35
N TRP A 179 2.99 20.81 13.47
CA TRP A 179 1.83 19.98 13.82
C TRP A 179 1.63 18.78 12.88
N LEU A 180 1.89 18.96 11.57
CA LEU A 180 1.77 17.91 10.56
C LEU A 180 2.71 16.72 10.80
N TRP A 181 3.91 16.97 11.34
CA TRP A 181 4.86 15.90 11.66
C TRP A 181 4.35 15.04 12.81
N TRP A 182 3.83 15.69 13.86
CA TRP A 182 3.20 14.98 14.99
C TRP A 182 1.97 14.19 14.58
N THR A 183 1.11 14.76 13.73
CA THR A 183 -0.05 14.03 13.19
C THR A 183 0.37 12.79 12.39
N LYS A 184 1.41 12.90 11.55
CA LYS A 184 1.97 11.74 10.83
C LYS A 184 2.51 10.68 11.79
N LEU A 185 3.24 11.08 12.83
CA LEU A 185 3.76 10.17 13.85
C LEU A 185 2.61 9.45 14.56
N SER A 186 1.57 10.16 14.98
CA SER A 186 0.40 9.57 15.64
C SER A 186 -0.31 8.55 14.75
N ILE A 187 -0.53 8.88 13.47
CA ILE A 187 -1.13 7.95 12.50
C ILE A 187 -0.24 6.72 12.30
N PHE A 188 1.07 6.92 12.13
CA PHE A 188 2.03 5.83 11.99
C PHE A 188 2.05 4.93 13.22
N ALA A 189 2.13 5.50 14.42
CA ALA A 189 2.13 4.78 15.69
C ALA A 189 0.83 3.97 15.86
N PHE A 190 -0.33 4.57 15.58
CA PHE A 190 -1.61 3.86 15.62
C PHE A 190 -1.62 2.62 14.71
N PHE A 191 -1.22 2.77 13.44
CA PHE A 191 -1.20 1.64 12.52
C PHE A 191 -0.09 0.62 12.85
N ALA A 192 1.08 1.06 13.34
CA ALA A 192 2.16 0.17 13.72
C ALA A 192 1.77 -0.69 14.92
N VAL A 193 1.27 -0.07 16.01
CA VAL A 193 0.80 -0.79 17.20
C VAL A 193 -0.39 -1.68 16.85
N GLY A 194 -1.37 -1.17 16.10
CA GLY A 194 -2.51 -1.97 15.66
C GLY A 194 -2.11 -3.16 14.77
N SER A 195 -1.06 -3.02 13.95
CA SER A 195 -0.52 -4.10 13.11
C SER A 195 0.12 -5.25 13.90
N VAL A 196 0.46 -5.05 15.17
CA VAL A 196 0.91 -6.13 16.07
C VAL A 196 -0.23 -7.12 16.30
N TYR A 197 -1.45 -6.64 16.56
CA TYR A 197 -2.60 -7.46 16.89
C TYR A 197 -3.46 -7.82 15.67
N VAL A 198 -3.52 -6.95 14.66
CA VAL A 198 -4.28 -7.15 13.43
C VAL A 198 -3.32 -7.28 12.26
N ARG A 199 -3.36 -8.41 11.56
CA ARG A 199 -2.49 -8.62 10.39
C ARG A 199 -2.78 -7.56 9.32
N ARG A 200 -1.76 -6.77 8.98
CA ARG A 200 -1.79 -5.75 7.91
C ARG A 200 -2.93 -4.73 8.05
N LEU A 201 -3.16 -4.24 9.28
CA LEU A 201 -4.22 -3.28 9.62
C LEU A 201 -4.38 -2.17 8.57
N PHE A 202 -3.31 -1.41 8.29
CA PHE A 202 -3.38 -0.29 7.34
C PHE A 202 -3.77 -0.72 5.92
N CYS A 203 -3.17 -1.81 5.42
CA CYS A 203 -3.48 -2.34 4.09
C CYS A 203 -4.89 -2.97 4.00
N ALA A 204 -5.47 -3.34 5.15
CA ALA A 204 -6.83 -3.86 5.24
C ALA A 204 -7.86 -2.74 5.32
N THR A 205 -7.57 -1.63 6.01
CA THR A 205 -8.58 -0.64 6.39
C THR A 205 -8.41 0.75 5.80
N ALA A 206 -7.20 1.22 5.48
CA ALA A 206 -6.99 2.62 5.13
C ALA A 206 -6.19 2.85 3.83
N CYS A 207 -5.47 1.85 3.34
CA CYS A 207 -4.61 2.01 2.16
C CYS A 207 -5.42 2.16 0.85
N PRO A 208 -5.33 3.30 0.13
CA PRO A 208 -6.03 3.50 -1.15
C PRO A 208 -5.49 2.59 -2.25
N LEU A 209 -4.19 2.33 -2.26
CA LEU A 209 -3.57 1.40 -3.22
C LEU A 209 -4.09 -0.02 -3.03
N GLY A 210 -4.29 -0.42 -1.77
CA GLY A 210 -4.93 -1.70 -1.44
C GLY A 210 -6.41 -1.75 -1.84
N ALA A 211 -7.09 -0.61 -1.93
CA ALA A 211 -8.47 -0.50 -2.43
C ALA A 211 -8.51 -0.74 -3.96
N ILE A 212 -7.61 -0.09 -4.70
CA ILE A 212 -7.45 -0.27 -6.15
C ILE A 212 -7.18 -1.75 -6.47
N TYR A 213 -6.16 -2.34 -5.85
CA TYR A 213 -5.83 -3.75 -6.11
C TYR A 213 -6.89 -4.73 -5.62
N ALA A 214 -7.65 -4.40 -4.59
CA ALA A 214 -8.79 -5.23 -4.18
C ALA A 214 -9.92 -5.23 -5.22
N LEU A 215 -10.18 -4.10 -5.88
CA LEU A 215 -11.15 -4.02 -6.97
C LEU A 215 -10.68 -4.87 -8.17
N MET A 216 -9.39 -4.82 -8.48
CA MET A 216 -8.80 -5.56 -9.59
C MET A 216 -8.68 -7.07 -9.35
N ASN A 217 -8.74 -7.51 -8.10
CA ASN A 217 -8.62 -8.93 -7.75
C ASN A 217 -9.72 -9.80 -8.37
N ARG A 218 -10.83 -9.22 -8.85
CA ARG A 218 -11.87 -9.93 -9.61
C ARG A 218 -11.39 -10.37 -11.00
N TRP A 219 -10.54 -9.57 -11.63
CA TRP A 219 -10.02 -9.78 -12.98
C TRP A 219 -8.56 -10.25 -12.98
N SER A 220 -7.96 -10.47 -11.81
CA SER A 220 -6.56 -10.87 -11.73
C SER A 220 -6.35 -12.29 -12.24
N LEU A 221 -5.30 -12.51 -13.04
CA LEU A 221 -4.89 -13.84 -13.52
C LEU A 221 -4.61 -14.81 -12.36
N TRP A 222 -4.05 -14.30 -11.26
CA TRP A 222 -3.74 -15.07 -10.05
C TRP A 222 -4.90 -15.13 -9.03
N ARG A 223 -6.14 -15.13 -9.51
CA ARG A 223 -7.32 -15.23 -8.63
C ARG A 223 -7.34 -16.58 -7.92
N THR A 224 -7.50 -16.55 -6.60
CA THR A 224 -7.74 -17.75 -5.81
C THR A 224 -9.20 -18.16 -5.93
N ILE A 225 -9.45 -19.42 -6.32
CA ILE A 225 -10.77 -20.03 -6.39
C ILE A 225 -10.81 -21.12 -5.32
N PHE A 226 -11.87 -21.12 -4.51
CA PHE A 226 -12.12 -22.18 -3.54
C PHE A 226 -13.03 -23.23 -4.17
N LEU A 227 -12.57 -24.48 -4.21
CA LEU A 227 -13.30 -25.63 -4.73
C LEU A 227 -13.84 -26.44 -3.55
N ALA A 228 -15.11 -26.21 -3.20
CA ALA A 228 -15.74 -26.81 -2.03
C ALA A 228 -15.83 -28.35 -2.12
N ASP A 229 -16.02 -28.87 -3.33
CA ASP A 229 -16.04 -30.29 -3.68
C ASP A 229 -14.73 -31.02 -3.36
N LYS A 230 -13.59 -30.32 -3.42
CA LYS A 230 -12.27 -30.88 -3.13
C LYS A 230 -11.80 -30.62 -1.70
N CYS A 231 -12.62 -29.95 -0.87
CA CYS A 231 -12.21 -29.56 0.46
C CYS A 231 -12.37 -30.71 1.46
N VAL A 232 -11.26 -31.15 2.07
CA VAL A 232 -11.24 -32.16 3.13
C VAL A 232 -11.28 -31.58 4.55
N ASN A 233 -11.64 -30.30 4.70
CA ASN A 233 -11.75 -29.61 6.00
C ASN A 233 -10.50 -29.67 6.92
N CYS A 234 -9.28 -29.75 6.35
CA CYS A 234 -8.03 -29.83 7.11
C CYS A 234 -7.56 -28.50 7.77
N GLU A 235 -8.27 -27.40 7.52
CA GLU A 235 -8.02 -26.04 8.02
C GLU A 235 -6.61 -25.48 7.77
N TRP A 236 -5.86 -26.11 6.88
CA TRP A 236 -4.49 -25.71 6.59
C TRP A 236 -4.43 -24.31 5.97
N CYS A 237 -5.32 -24.04 5.01
CA CYS A 237 -5.45 -22.74 4.36
C CYS A 237 -5.77 -21.62 5.34
N VAL A 238 -6.65 -21.86 6.33
CA VAL A 238 -7.04 -20.86 7.35
C VAL A 238 -5.88 -20.53 8.28
N ARG A 239 -5.13 -21.56 8.72
CA ARG A 239 -4.00 -21.39 9.64
C ARG A 239 -2.83 -20.64 8.99
N VAL A 240 -2.50 -20.95 7.73
CA VAL A 240 -1.37 -20.34 7.03
C VAL A 240 -1.72 -18.98 6.39
N CYS A 241 -3.01 -18.67 6.20
CA CYS A 241 -3.43 -17.46 5.49
C CYS A 241 -2.87 -16.18 6.14
N PRO A 242 -1.98 -15.44 5.45
CA PRO A 242 -1.41 -14.19 5.98
C PRO A 242 -2.47 -13.10 6.17
N ALA A 243 -3.57 -13.17 5.40
CA ALA A 243 -4.69 -12.25 5.50
C ALA A 243 -5.73 -12.66 6.54
N GLY A 244 -5.64 -13.88 7.10
CA GLY A 244 -6.57 -14.40 8.11
C GLY A 244 -7.99 -14.66 7.61
N ILE A 245 -8.13 -14.89 6.30
CA ILE A 245 -9.39 -15.21 5.62
C ILE A 245 -9.70 -16.70 5.80
N ASP A 246 -10.97 -17.06 6.02
CA ASP A 246 -11.46 -18.45 5.91
C ASP A 246 -12.09 -18.69 4.53
N PRO A 247 -11.41 -19.40 3.59
CA PRO A 247 -11.94 -19.69 2.26
C PRO A 247 -13.28 -20.41 2.26
N ARG A 248 -13.62 -21.14 3.33
CA ARG A 248 -14.87 -21.90 3.43
C ARG A 248 -16.10 -21.02 3.65
N ARG A 249 -15.90 -19.77 4.10
CA ARG A 249 -16.97 -18.83 4.47
C ARG A 249 -16.90 -17.49 3.72
N GLU A 250 -15.78 -17.21 3.08
CA GLU A 250 -15.44 -15.88 2.55
C GLU A 250 -15.13 -15.86 1.04
N LEU A 251 -15.06 -17.02 0.38
CA LEU A 251 -14.84 -17.19 -1.07
C LEU A 251 -15.96 -18.03 -1.68
#